data_AF-A0A9E6A1Q5-F1
#
_entry.id   AF-A0A9E6A1Q5-F1
#
_cell.length_a   1.000
_cell.length_b   1.000
_cell.length_c   1.000
_cell.angle_alpha   90.00
_cell.angle_beta   90.00
_cell.angle_gamma   90.00
#
_symmetry.space_group_name_H-M   'P 1'
#
loop_
_entity.id
_entity.type
_entity.pdbx_description
1 polymer ?
#
loop_
_entity_poly.entity_id
_entity_poly.type
_entity_poly.pdbx_seq_one_letter_code
_entity_poly.pdbx_strand_id
1 'polypeptide(L)'
;MQALAHKAYGEVRNRTADNKSLEHALFQQITDGLIAAKDLEKTDPSTWADAVNRNLELWTLLATDLLHPENQLNEATRKSLLELSIFVRRASMKILSGEGEIADLIEINESIMGGLKG
;
A
#
# COMPACT_ATOMS: atom_id res chain seq x y z
N MET A 1 -1.02 14.84 -42.30
CA MET A 1 -2.07 14.71 -41.26
C MET A 1 -1.46 14.02 -40.03
N GLN A 2 -0.54 14.69 -39.33
CA GLN A 2 0.16 14.17 -38.15
C GLN A 2 0.05 15.21 -37.02
N ALA A 3 -0.99 15.13 -36.19
CA ALA A 3 -1.11 15.99 -35.00
C ALA A 3 -2.08 15.44 -33.92
N LEU A 4 -2.37 14.13 -33.90
CA LEU A 4 -3.31 13.54 -32.93
C LEU A 4 -2.67 12.60 -31.89
N ALA A 5 -1.37 12.30 -31.99
CA ALA A 5 -0.72 11.38 -31.04
C ALA A 5 -0.16 12.06 -29.76
N HIS A 6 0.09 13.37 -29.76
CA HIS A 6 0.71 14.07 -28.62
C HIS A 6 -0.26 14.52 -27.52
N LYS A 7 -1.57 14.68 -27.80
CA LYS A 7 -2.55 15.09 -26.79
C LYS A 7 -2.98 13.93 -25.87
N ALA A 8 -3.15 12.72 -26.42
CA ALA A 8 -3.56 11.55 -25.64
C ALA A 8 -2.49 11.10 -24.63
N TYR A 9 -1.21 11.25 -24.98
CA TYR A 9 -0.10 10.85 -24.10
C TYR A 9 -0.01 11.73 -22.84
N GLY A 10 -0.33 13.02 -22.96
CA GLY A 10 -0.35 13.95 -21.82
C GLY A 10 -1.48 13.67 -20.82
N GLU A 11 -2.68 13.34 -21.31
CA GLU A 11 -3.84 13.02 -20.46
C GLU A 11 -3.66 11.69 -19.69
N VAL A 12 -3.10 10.67 -20.35
CA VAL A 12 -2.79 9.38 -19.71
C VAL A 12 -1.73 9.55 -18.63
N ARG A 13 -0.64 10.29 -18.92
CA ARG A 13 0.43 10.54 -17.95
C ARG A 13 -0.06 11.30 -16.71
N ASN A 14 -0.91 12.30 -16.89
CA ASN A 14 -1.48 13.05 -15.78
C ASN A 14 -2.40 12.17 -14.92
N ARG A 15 -3.25 11.34 -15.52
CA ARG A 15 -4.11 10.40 -14.78
C ARG A 15 -3.30 9.38 -13.99
N THR A 16 -2.21 8.86 -14.55
CA THR A 16 -1.30 7.94 -13.84
C THR A 16 -0.58 8.64 -12.68
N ALA A 17 -0.15 9.89 -12.87
CA ALA A 17 0.48 10.68 -11.81
C ALA A 17 -0.49 11.01 -10.67
N ASP A 18 -1.75 11.32 -10.99
CA ASP A 18 -2.81 11.56 -10.01
C ASP A 18 -3.10 10.29 -9.20
N ASN A 19 -3.20 9.13 -9.87
CA ASN A 19 -3.40 7.84 -9.19
C ASN A 19 -2.23 7.50 -8.24
N LYS A 20 -0.97 7.64 -8.69
CA LYS A 20 0.21 7.42 -7.83
C LYS A 20 0.24 8.36 -6.63
N SER A 21 -0.17 9.61 -6.81
CA SER A 21 -0.22 10.60 -5.72
C SER A 21 -1.29 10.25 -4.69
N LEU A 22 -2.44 9.76 -5.14
CA LEU A 22 -3.51 9.28 -4.26
C LEU A 22 -3.09 8.01 -3.51
N GLU A 23 -2.48 7.04 -4.18
CA GLU A 23 -1.94 5.83 -3.56
C GLU A 23 -0.90 6.19 -2.50
N HIS A 24 0.04 7.08 -2.80
CA HIS A 24 1.02 7.55 -1.83
C HIS A 24 0.35 8.21 -0.62
N ALA A 25 -0.66 9.07 -0.82
CA ALA A 25 -1.35 9.72 0.29
C ALA A 25 -2.05 8.72 1.22
N LEU A 26 -2.68 7.68 0.65
CA LEU A 26 -3.30 6.59 1.42
C LEU A 26 -2.26 5.79 2.20
N PHE A 27 -1.15 5.39 1.57
CA PHE A 27 -0.06 4.72 2.26
C PHE A 27 0.51 5.57 3.40
N GLN A 28 0.71 6.87 3.19
CA GLN A 28 1.20 7.78 4.23
C GLN A 28 0.25 7.82 5.42
N GLN A 29 -1.04 8.04 5.17
CA GLN A 29 -2.05 8.13 6.24
C GLN A 29 -2.09 6.86 7.10
N ILE A 30 -2.07 5.68 6.47
CA ILE A 30 -2.10 4.40 7.18
C ILE A 30 -0.78 4.17 7.95
N THR A 31 0.35 4.54 7.37
CA THR A 31 1.67 4.41 8.00
C THR A 31 1.80 5.32 9.22
N ASP A 32 1.31 6.56 9.14
CA ASP A 32 1.27 7.47 10.29
C ASP A 32 0.41 6.90 11.43
N GLY A 33 -0.70 6.22 11.09
CA GLY A 33 -1.53 5.49 12.04
C GLY A 33 -0.79 4.35 12.75
N LEU A 34 -0.01 3.56 12.00
CA LEU A 34 0.86 2.52 12.58
C LEU A 34 1.94 3.12 13.50
N ILE A 35 2.58 4.20 13.08
CA ILE A 35 3.61 4.90 13.88
C ILE A 35 3.01 5.40 15.20
N ALA A 36 1.85 6.05 15.15
CA ALA A 36 1.16 6.56 16.34
C ALA A 36 0.74 5.42 17.29
N ALA A 37 0.43 4.25 16.74
CA ALA A 37 -0.01 3.08 17.49
C ALA A 37 1.13 2.20 18.02
N LYS A 38 2.37 2.38 17.56
CA LYS A 38 3.50 1.45 17.77
C LYS A 38 3.69 1.01 19.23
N ASP A 39 3.58 1.95 20.17
CA ASP A 39 3.83 1.71 21.60
C ASP A 39 2.54 1.51 22.42
N LEU A 40 1.38 1.38 21.75
CA LEU A 40 0.07 1.32 22.41
C LEU A 40 -0.42 -0.09 22.74
N GLU A 41 0.30 -1.15 22.35
CA GLU A 41 -0.14 -2.55 22.51
C GLU A 41 -0.68 -2.86 23.91
N LYS A 42 -0.02 -2.35 24.96
CA LYS A 42 -0.38 -2.61 26.36
C LYS A 42 -1.31 -1.57 26.97
N THR A 43 -1.27 -0.34 26.49
CA THR A 43 -1.99 0.80 27.09
C THR A 43 -3.33 1.08 26.41
N ASP A 44 -3.41 0.84 25.10
CA ASP A 44 -4.62 0.95 24.30
C ASP A 44 -4.61 -0.12 23.18
N PRO A 45 -4.89 -1.39 23.53
CA PRO A 45 -4.87 -2.51 22.57
C PRO A 45 -5.87 -2.34 21.43
N SER A 46 -6.97 -1.60 21.65
CA SER A 46 -8.00 -1.37 20.62
C SER A 46 -7.46 -0.49 19.51
N THR A 47 -6.87 0.67 19.86
CA THR A 47 -6.26 1.58 18.87
C THR A 47 -5.09 0.90 18.15
N TRP A 48 -4.30 0.11 18.89
CA TRP A 48 -3.21 -0.69 18.32
C TRP A 48 -3.70 -1.70 17.29
N ALA A 49 -4.71 -2.51 17.64
CA ALA A 49 -5.26 -3.52 16.73
C ALA A 49 -5.94 -2.90 15.51
N ASP A 50 -6.65 -1.78 15.70
CA ASP A 50 -7.29 -1.02 14.62
C ASP A 50 -6.27 -0.49 13.60
N ALA A 51 -5.10 -0.02 14.06
CA ALA A 51 -4.04 0.45 13.17
C ALA A 51 -3.51 -0.70 12.29
N VAL A 52 -3.26 -1.87 12.88
CA VAL A 52 -2.83 -3.07 12.15
C VAL A 52 -3.90 -3.54 11.17
N ASN A 53 -5.17 -3.52 11.57
CA ASN A 53 -6.29 -3.91 10.71
C ASN A 53 -6.47 -2.96 9.52
N ARG A 54 -6.38 -1.64 9.73
CA ARG A 54 -6.43 -0.66 8.63
C ARG A 54 -5.30 -0.86 7.62
N ASN A 55 -4.10 -1.22 8.07
CA ASN A 55 -3.02 -1.61 7.18
C ASN A 55 -3.35 -2.87 6.37
N LEU A 56 -3.91 -3.89 7.02
CA LEU A 56 -4.35 -5.10 6.34
C LEU A 56 -5.44 -4.82 5.28
N GLU A 57 -6.38 -3.93 5.58
CA GLU A 57 -7.43 -3.51 4.64
C GLU A 57 -6.84 -2.83 3.41
N LEU A 58 -5.90 -1.89 3.59
CA LEU A 58 -5.18 -1.25 2.48
C LEU A 58 -4.53 -2.30 1.55
N TRP A 59 -3.79 -3.24 2.12
CA TRP A 59 -3.11 -4.29 1.36
C TRP A 59 -4.06 -5.28 0.70
N THR A 60 -5.23 -5.51 1.29
CA THR A 60 -6.30 -6.35 0.70
C THR A 60 -6.94 -5.66 -0.49
N LEU A 61 -7.20 -4.36 -0.41
CA LEU A 61 -7.70 -3.56 -1.53
C LEU A 61 -6.69 -3.53 -2.67
N LEU A 62 -5.41 -3.30 -2.35
CA LEU A 62 -4.34 -3.32 -3.34
C LEU A 62 -4.25 -4.69 -4.04
N ALA A 63 -4.29 -5.79 -3.30
CA ALA A 63 -4.27 -7.13 -3.89
C ALA A 63 -5.47 -7.38 -4.81
N THR A 64 -6.65 -6.85 -4.46
CA THR A 64 -7.87 -6.95 -5.27
C THR A 64 -7.70 -6.19 -6.58
N ASP A 65 -7.20 -4.96 -6.54
CA ASP A 65 -6.94 -4.15 -7.74
C ASP A 65 -5.88 -4.80 -8.65
N LEU A 66 -4.82 -5.34 -8.06
CA LEU A 66 -3.77 -6.05 -8.78
C LEU A 66 -4.29 -7.26 -9.55
N LEU A 67 -5.31 -7.96 -9.04
CA LEU A 67 -5.93 -9.09 -9.73
C LEU A 67 -6.93 -8.68 -10.81
N HIS A 68 -7.27 -7.39 -10.92
CA HIS A 68 -8.22 -6.91 -11.90
C HIS A 68 -7.65 -7.01 -13.33
N PRO A 69 -8.42 -7.49 -14.33
CA PRO A 69 -7.93 -7.65 -15.70
C PRO A 69 -7.47 -6.34 -16.37
N GLU A 70 -7.99 -5.21 -15.90
CA GLU A 70 -7.65 -3.88 -16.43
C GLU A 70 -6.43 -3.24 -15.73
N ASN A 71 -5.80 -3.92 -14.76
CA ASN A 71 -4.62 -3.41 -14.10
C ASN A 71 -3.45 -3.27 -15.11
N GLN A 72 -2.87 -2.08 -15.19
CA GLN A 72 -1.91 -1.71 -16.23
C GLN A 72 -0.45 -2.01 -15.87
N LEU A 73 -0.20 -2.60 -14.69
CA LEU A 73 1.15 -2.99 -14.31
C LEU A 73 1.62 -4.19 -15.13
N ASN A 74 2.92 -4.23 -15.38
CA ASN A 74 3.54 -5.41 -15.96
C ASN A 74 3.42 -6.60 -14.99
N GLU A 75 3.46 -7.81 -15.55
CA GLU A 75 3.23 -9.05 -14.80
C GLU A 75 4.23 -9.24 -13.64
N ALA A 76 5.49 -8.88 -13.84
CA ALA A 76 6.54 -9.02 -12.82
C ALA A 76 6.26 -8.12 -11.61
N THR A 77 5.96 -6.84 -11.83
CA THR A 77 5.61 -5.89 -10.77
C THR A 77 4.34 -6.32 -10.04
N ARG A 78 3.30 -6.72 -10.78
CA ARG A 78 2.05 -7.22 -10.18
C ARG A 78 2.30 -8.43 -9.29
N LYS A 79 3.08 -9.41 -9.77
CA LYS A 79 3.42 -10.61 -9.01
C LYS A 79 4.17 -10.27 -7.71
N SER A 80 5.19 -9.42 -7.78
CA SER A 80 5.93 -8.99 -6.59
C SER A 80 5.04 -8.30 -5.55
N LEU A 81 4.12 -7.42 -5.99
CA LEU A 81 3.19 -6.75 -5.08
C LEU A 81 2.15 -7.70 -4.47
N LEU A 82 1.69 -8.71 -5.23
CA LEU A 82 0.82 -9.77 -4.71
C LEU A 82 1.53 -10.66 -3.70
N GLU A 83 2.80 -10.99 -3.93
CA GLU A 83 3.61 -11.74 -2.95
C GLU A 83 3.79 -10.93 -1.66
N LEU A 84 4.03 -9.62 -1.79
CA LEU A 84 4.15 -8.71 -0.65
C LEU A 84 2.83 -8.55 0.11
N SER A 85 1.68 -8.50 -0.56
CA SER A 85 0.37 -8.43 0.12
C SER A 85 0.09 -9.69 0.94
N ILE A 86 0.48 -10.88 0.44
CA ILE A 86 0.42 -12.13 1.18
C ILE A 86 1.34 -12.10 2.41
N PHE A 87 2.56 -11.57 2.24
CA PHE A 87 3.50 -11.40 3.34
C PHE A 87 2.94 -10.47 4.42
N VAL A 88 2.45 -9.29 4.04
CA VAL A 88 1.85 -8.31 4.96
C VAL A 88 0.67 -8.92 5.69
N ARG A 89 -0.22 -9.65 5.00
CA ARG A 89 -1.32 -10.37 5.67
C ARG A 89 -0.83 -11.32 6.75
N ARG A 90 0.24 -12.09 6.48
CA ARG A 90 0.82 -13.02 7.47
C ARG A 90 1.47 -12.27 8.62
N ALA A 91 2.20 -11.20 8.34
CA ALA A 91 2.84 -10.35 9.35
C ALA A 91 1.78 -9.70 10.27
N SER A 92 0.71 -9.12 9.71
CA SER A 92 -0.39 -8.56 10.47
C SER A 92 -1.04 -9.57 11.41
N MET A 93 -1.28 -10.82 10.97
CA MET A 93 -1.84 -11.85 11.85
C MET A 93 -0.89 -12.23 13.00
N LYS A 94 0.41 -12.32 12.72
CA LYS A 94 1.44 -12.58 13.75
C LYS A 94 1.53 -11.45 14.77
N ILE A 95 1.53 -10.20 14.28
CA ILE A 95 1.54 -9.02 15.14
C ILE A 95 0.31 -9.05 16.04
N LEU A 96 -0.90 -9.22 15.48
CA LEU A 96 -2.15 -9.29 16.25
C LEU A 96 -2.21 -10.45 17.26
N SER A 97 -1.43 -11.53 17.07
CA SER A 97 -1.30 -12.62 18.04
C SER A 97 -0.20 -12.39 19.08
N GLY A 98 0.49 -11.24 19.06
CA GLY A 98 1.62 -10.92 19.94
C GLY A 98 2.95 -11.56 19.53
N GLU A 99 3.07 -12.03 18.28
CA GLU A 99 4.24 -12.73 17.74
C GLU A 99 4.92 -11.94 16.60
N GLY A 100 5.08 -10.62 16.76
CA GLY A 100 5.75 -9.74 15.80
C GLY A 100 5.70 -8.28 16.19
N GLU A 101 6.33 -7.42 15.38
CA GLU A 101 6.48 -5.99 15.67
C GLU A 101 5.73 -5.14 14.62
N ILE A 102 5.00 -4.11 15.06
CA ILE A 102 4.36 -3.13 14.14
C ILE A 102 5.41 -2.47 13.22
N ALA A 103 6.65 -2.33 13.69
CA ALA A 103 7.75 -1.76 12.92
C ALA A 103 7.94 -2.43 11.55
N ASP A 104 7.76 -3.75 11.46
CA ASP A 104 7.89 -4.49 10.19
C ASP A 104 6.90 -3.97 9.13
N LEU A 105 5.67 -3.64 9.52
CA LEU A 105 4.66 -3.10 8.60
C LEU A 105 4.97 -1.67 8.17
N ILE A 106 5.54 -0.86 9.07
CA ILE A 106 5.96 0.52 8.79
C ILE A 106 7.07 0.52 7.73
N GLU A 107 8.11 -0.30 7.90
CA GLU A 107 9.24 -0.38 6.97
C GLU A 107 8.79 -0.79 5.55
N ILE A 108 7.87 -1.74 5.45
CA ILE A 108 7.29 -2.16 4.16
C ILE A 108 6.58 -0.99 3.48
N ASN A 109 5.72 -0.28 4.21
CA ASN A 109 4.96 0.83 3.63
C ASN A 109 5.88 1.99 3.22
N GLU A 110 6.92 2.30 4.00
CA GLU A 110 7.93 3.29 3.65
C GLU A 110 8.68 2.91 2.37
N SER A 111 9.02 1.63 2.21
CA SER A 111 9.64 1.10 0.98
C SER A 111 8.73 1.30 -0.24
N ILE A 112 7.44 1.00 -0.11
CA ILE A 112 6.44 1.20 -1.17
C ILE A 112 6.28 2.68 -1.52
N MET A 113 6.14 3.56 -0.53
CA MET A 113 6.06 5.01 -0.75
C MET A 113 7.32 5.54 -1.45
N GLY A 114 8.50 5.01 -1.12
CA GLY A 114 9.74 5.30 -1.82
C GLY A 114 9.69 4.92 -3.31
N GLY A 115 9.10 3.76 -3.64
CA GLY A 115 8.90 3.30 -5.01
C GLY A 115 7.87 4.11 -5.81
N LEU A 116 6.84 4.67 -5.15
CA LEU A 116 5.78 5.45 -5.81
C LEU A 116 6.25 6.85 -6.26
N LYS A 117 7.32 7.39 -5.64
CA LYS A 117 7.92 8.70 -6.01
C LYS A 117 8.76 8.65 -7.28
N GLY A 118 9.14 7.45 -7.75
CA GLY A 118 9.88 7.20 -9.00
C GLY A 118 8.97 7.01 -10.21
#